data_AF-A0A9N9MM66-F1
#
_entry.id   AF-A0A9N9MM66-F1
#
_cell.length_a   1.000
_cell.length_b   1.000
_cell.length_c   1.000
_cell.angle_alpha   90.00
_cell.angle_beta   90.00
_cell.angle_gamma   90.00
#
_symmetry.space_group_name_H-M   'P 1'
#
loop_
_entity.id
_entity.type
_entity.pdbx_description
1 polymer ?
#
loop_
_entity_poly.entity_id
_entity_poly.type
_entity_poly.pdbx_seq_one_letter_code
_entity_poly.pdbx_strand_id
1 'polypeptide(L)'
;MFQVPETILNKLKCNLCDGYLNAQPVVVKDNQQICAKCYKILPAEEMEKCVREITFEALGSCLVFPCRYHLMGCEHRFVWNNENGHEAECKKRYFTIPDVASINNNKDASMSLIKSEISTFNNAGFNPEDLVYENIYSTIKSIRQCLSCNTQVTSSNKNLCLFGHISCNNCKQDMCVACVKNLDGNSRIACKNASKGCQELLYQSDVGFHRDNCEFNQIACPINKCDKKFMFNELMSHLRNNHADKIFVTNELMKNMSHKDQILVFICHDSIFKCLYYYYVTSVELLVVYLGPCVKAQEFSFEVTVEVNKKQLKKKLGCANWNNYMLASGVSFDKKELQNDQQEKLSKFALDLKILREN
;
A
#
# COMPACT_ATOMS: atom_id res chain seq x y z
N MET A 1 31.61 7.81 -5.72
CA MET A 1 30.71 6.77 -5.17
C MET A 1 30.27 5.91 -6.33
N PHE A 2 30.40 4.58 -6.24
CA PHE A 2 30.28 3.69 -7.40
C PHE A 2 28.84 3.22 -7.62
N GLN A 3 28.34 3.36 -8.85
CA GLN A 3 27.07 2.77 -9.23
C GLN A 3 27.25 1.28 -9.48
N VAL A 4 26.45 0.47 -8.79
CA VAL A 4 26.51 -0.99 -8.92
C VAL A 4 25.82 -1.41 -10.22
N PRO A 5 26.47 -2.20 -11.10
CA PRO A 5 25.82 -2.80 -12.25
C PRO A 5 24.60 -3.64 -11.87
N GLU A 6 23.55 -3.65 -12.68
CA GLU A 6 22.28 -4.31 -12.37
C GLU A 6 22.43 -5.83 -12.15
N THR A 7 23.35 -6.47 -12.87
CA THR A 7 23.70 -7.89 -12.70
C THR A 7 24.27 -8.20 -11.32
N ILE A 8 24.95 -7.24 -10.69
CA ILE A 8 25.48 -7.35 -9.33
C ILE A 8 24.40 -6.96 -8.32
N LEU A 9 23.62 -5.91 -8.58
CA LEU A 9 22.50 -5.50 -7.70
C LEU A 9 21.52 -6.64 -7.43
N ASN A 10 21.24 -7.47 -8.44
CA ASN A 10 20.35 -8.62 -8.27
C ASN A 10 20.91 -9.73 -7.36
N LYS A 11 22.23 -9.74 -7.12
CA LYS A 11 22.88 -10.63 -6.15
C LYS A 11 23.00 -10.01 -4.76
N LEU A 12 22.92 -8.68 -4.65
CA LEU A 12 23.05 -7.94 -3.40
C LEU A 12 21.69 -7.66 -2.76
N LYS A 13 20.92 -8.73 -2.55
CA LYS A 13 19.57 -8.66 -2.00
C LYS A 13 19.42 -9.52 -0.75
N CYS A 14 18.55 -9.07 0.14
CA CYS A 14 18.15 -9.82 1.31
C CYS A 14 17.30 -11.02 0.91
N ASN A 15 17.67 -12.20 1.42
CA ASN A 15 16.93 -13.43 1.16
C ASN A 15 15.49 -13.42 1.71
N LEU A 16 15.21 -12.59 2.73
CA LEU A 16 13.89 -12.55 3.38
C LEU A 16 12.91 -11.56 2.73
N CYS A 17 13.37 -10.37 2.35
CA CYS A 17 12.47 -9.31 1.83
C CYS A 17 12.73 -8.88 0.39
N ASP A 18 13.72 -9.50 -0.27
CA ASP A 18 14.23 -9.14 -1.61
C ASP A 18 14.67 -7.66 -1.75
N GLY A 19 14.82 -6.95 -0.62
CA GLY A 19 15.35 -5.58 -0.57
C GLY A 19 16.87 -5.57 -0.74
N TYR A 20 17.42 -4.48 -1.25
CA TYR A 20 18.87 -4.34 -1.38
C TYR A 20 19.57 -4.40 -0.02
N LEU A 21 20.79 -4.93 -0.01
CA LEU A 21 21.65 -4.93 1.17
C LEU A 21 22.38 -3.57 1.23
N ASN A 22 21.69 -2.49 1.59
CA ASN A 22 22.21 -1.11 1.53
C ASN A 22 22.34 -0.42 2.90
N ALA A 23 22.14 -1.16 3.98
CA ALA A 23 22.30 -0.67 5.35
C ALA A 23 22.85 -1.77 6.28
N GLN A 24 23.57 -1.33 7.29
CA GLN A 24 24.16 -2.16 8.35
C GLN A 24 23.15 -2.44 9.49
N PRO A 25 23.24 -3.60 10.16
CA PRO A 25 24.16 -4.69 9.84
C PRO A 25 23.68 -5.51 8.64
N VAL A 26 24.63 -6.04 7.86
CA VAL A 26 24.37 -7.13 6.91
C VAL A 26 24.93 -8.40 7.53
N VAL A 27 24.08 -9.42 7.66
CA VAL A 27 24.45 -10.68 8.28
C VAL A 27 24.20 -11.85 7.35
N VAL A 28 24.93 -12.94 7.54
CA VAL A 28 24.73 -14.22 6.88
C VAL A 28 24.28 -15.26 7.89
N LYS A 29 23.27 -16.02 7.51
CA LYS A 29 22.81 -17.21 8.23
C LYS A 29 22.56 -18.31 7.20
N ASP A 30 23.14 -19.49 7.39
CA ASP A 30 22.98 -20.64 6.48
C ASP A 30 23.23 -20.28 5.00
N ASN A 31 24.31 -19.53 4.73
CA ASN A 31 24.67 -18.98 3.41
C ASN A 31 23.65 -18.02 2.78
N GLN A 32 22.71 -17.48 3.56
CA GLN A 32 21.73 -16.49 3.12
C GLN A 32 22.03 -15.12 3.71
N GLN A 33 22.09 -14.09 2.85
CA GLN A 33 22.30 -12.72 3.28
C GLN A 33 21.00 -12.07 3.76
N ILE A 34 21.07 -11.39 4.90
CA ILE A 34 19.94 -10.74 5.57
C ILE A 34 20.27 -9.26 5.78
N CYS A 35 19.36 -8.37 5.36
CA CYS A 35 19.53 -6.93 5.55
C CYS A 35 19.24 -6.50 7.00
N ALA A 36 19.70 -5.29 7.33
CA ALA A 36 19.50 -4.67 8.63
C ALA A 36 18.04 -4.64 9.11
N LYS A 37 17.09 -4.38 8.20
CA LYS A 37 15.66 -4.30 8.53
C LYS A 37 15.11 -5.65 8.99
N CYS A 38 15.44 -6.72 8.25
CA CYS A 38 14.99 -8.06 8.58
C CYS A 38 15.73 -8.61 9.81
N TYR A 39 17.02 -8.30 9.97
CA TYR A 39 17.78 -8.69 11.15
C TYR A 39 17.16 -8.16 12.46
N LYS A 40 16.69 -6.91 12.47
CA LYS A 40 16.05 -6.29 13.66
C LYS A 40 14.75 -6.94 14.11
N ILE A 41 14.10 -7.74 13.25
CA ILE A 41 12.84 -8.42 13.56
C ILE A 41 13.02 -9.93 13.75
N LEU A 42 14.24 -10.45 13.63
CA LEU A 42 14.51 -11.87 13.91
C LEU A 42 14.35 -12.15 15.42
N PRO A 43 13.87 -13.34 15.79
CA PRO A 43 13.94 -13.81 17.18
C PRO A 43 15.39 -13.83 17.69
N ALA A 44 15.59 -13.56 18.99
CA ALA A 44 16.93 -13.49 19.58
C ALA A 44 17.77 -14.74 19.33
N GLU A 45 17.17 -15.93 19.45
CA GLU A 45 17.83 -17.23 19.19
C GLU A 45 18.34 -17.37 17.74
N GLU A 46 17.66 -16.72 16.79
CA GLU A 46 18.06 -16.73 15.38
C GLU A 46 19.11 -15.66 15.07
N MET A 47 19.11 -14.56 15.83
CA MET A 47 20.15 -13.54 15.74
C MET A 47 21.51 -14.08 16.19
N GLU A 48 21.55 -14.95 17.20
CA GLU A 48 22.79 -15.57 17.69
C GLU A 48 23.47 -16.47 16.64
N LYS A 49 22.70 -17.03 15.71
CA LYS A 49 23.21 -17.86 14.60
C LYS A 49 23.73 -17.03 13.41
N CYS A 50 23.55 -15.71 13.44
CA CYS A 50 23.91 -14.83 12.34
C CYS A 50 25.37 -14.35 12.45
N VAL A 51 26.12 -14.41 11.35
CA VAL A 51 27.49 -13.86 11.26
C VAL A 51 27.46 -12.55 10.49
N ARG A 52 27.95 -11.46 11.08
CA ARG A 52 27.99 -10.14 10.42
C ARG A 52 29.07 -10.09 9.34
N GLU A 53 28.73 -9.63 8.15
CA GLU A 53 29.65 -9.51 7.01
C GLU A 53 30.35 -8.14 6.97
N ILE A 54 31.27 -7.91 7.90
CA ILE A 54 31.97 -6.62 8.05
C ILE A 54 32.68 -6.19 6.75
N THR A 55 33.28 -7.13 6.02
CA THR A 55 33.94 -6.84 4.73
C THR A 55 32.94 -6.34 3.69
N PHE A 56 31.76 -6.94 3.63
CA PHE A 56 30.71 -6.49 2.72
C PHE A 56 30.23 -5.08 3.09
N GLU A 57 30.04 -4.79 4.37
CA GLU A 57 29.63 -3.45 4.83
C GLU A 57 30.65 -2.38 4.49
N ALA A 58 31.95 -2.68 4.62
CA ALA A 58 33.02 -1.78 4.23
C ALA A 58 33.00 -1.48 2.72
N LEU A 59 32.82 -2.49 1.88
CA LEU A 59 32.68 -2.30 0.43
C LEU A 59 31.39 -1.56 0.09
N GLY A 60 30.29 -1.93 0.74
CA GLY A 60 28.97 -1.33 0.60
C GLY A 60 28.97 0.17 0.86
N SER A 61 29.77 0.63 1.82
CA SER A 61 29.94 2.06 2.14
C SER A 61 30.43 2.92 0.97
N CYS A 62 31.06 2.31 -0.03
CA CYS A 62 31.55 2.96 -1.25
C CYS A 62 30.54 2.93 -2.41
N LEU A 63 29.41 2.23 -2.25
CA LEU A 63 28.42 1.98 -3.29
C LEU A 63 27.20 2.91 -3.18
N VAL A 64 26.53 3.09 -4.33
CA VAL A 64 25.24 3.78 -4.42
C VAL A 64 24.17 2.78 -4.86
N PHE A 65 23.08 2.71 -4.09
CA PHE A 65 21.97 1.80 -4.33
C PHE A 65 20.79 2.54 -4.94
N PRO A 66 20.10 1.97 -5.95
CA PRO A 66 18.79 2.48 -6.34
C PRO A 66 17.78 2.37 -5.20
N CYS A 67 16.74 3.20 -5.27
CA CYS A 67 15.50 2.91 -4.56
C CYS A 67 14.97 1.52 -4.92
N ARG A 68 14.42 0.78 -3.95
CA ARG A 68 13.77 -0.51 -4.24
C ARG A 68 12.67 -0.43 -5.30
N TYR A 69 12.08 0.75 -5.51
CA TYR A 69 11.05 1.01 -6.54
C TYR A 69 11.63 1.59 -7.84
N HIS A 70 12.94 1.50 -8.08
CA HIS A 70 13.54 2.09 -9.29
C HIS A 70 13.03 1.47 -10.60
N LEU A 71 12.66 0.17 -10.60
CA LEU A 71 12.00 -0.48 -11.74
C LEU A 71 10.62 0.12 -12.06
N MET A 72 10.01 0.83 -11.11
CA MET A 72 8.75 1.56 -11.27
C MET A 72 8.99 3.04 -11.65
N GLY A 73 10.23 3.38 -12.04
CA GLY A 73 10.64 4.72 -12.43
C GLY A 73 11.01 5.63 -11.26
N CYS A 74 11.39 5.08 -10.10
CA CYS A 74 11.99 5.90 -9.04
C CYS A 74 13.48 6.13 -9.33
N GLU A 75 13.86 7.37 -9.60
CA GLU A 75 15.25 7.72 -9.90
C GLU A 75 16.12 7.97 -8.66
N HIS A 76 15.50 7.96 -7.47
CA HIS A 76 16.21 8.24 -6.24
C HIS A 76 17.24 7.14 -5.93
N ARG A 77 18.41 7.57 -5.42
CA ARG A 77 19.50 6.68 -5.06
C ARG A 77 20.04 7.02 -3.69
N PHE A 78 20.48 5.98 -2.98
CA PHE A 78 20.95 6.04 -1.62
C PHE A 78 22.44 5.77 -1.55
N VAL A 79 23.11 6.56 -0.71
CA VAL A 79 24.38 6.16 -0.13
C VAL A 79 24.11 5.08 0.91
N TRP A 80 25.03 4.14 1.07
CA TRP A 80 24.98 3.16 2.14
C TRP A 80 24.69 3.78 3.51
N ASN A 81 23.86 3.13 4.32
CA ASN A 81 23.39 3.61 5.64
C ASN A 81 22.63 4.95 5.61
N ASN A 82 22.30 5.50 4.45
CA ASN A 82 21.57 6.77 4.33
C ASN A 82 20.11 6.56 3.88
N GLU A 83 19.47 5.52 4.44
CA GLU A 83 18.05 5.23 4.20
C GLU A 83 17.15 6.15 5.03
N ASN A 84 17.34 7.46 4.89
CA ASN A 84 16.49 8.41 5.61
C ASN A 84 15.20 8.64 4.80
N GLY A 85 14.16 7.89 5.17
CA GLY A 85 12.74 8.17 4.88
C GLY A 85 12.23 7.89 3.46
N HIS A 86 13.05 8.07 2.43
CA HIS A 86 12.53 8.07 1.05
C HIS A 86 11.78 6.80 0.68
N GLU A 87 12.26 5.59 1.00
CA GLU A 87 11.52 4.37 0.63
C GLU A 87 10.15 4.26 1.30
N ALA A 88 9.98 4.85 2.48
CA ALA A 88 8.69 4.91 3.15
C ALA A 88 7.75 5.90 2.45
N GLU A 89 8.29 7.00 1.93
CA GLU A 89 7.56 8.12 1.32
C GLU A 89 7.60 8.10 -0.23
N CYS A 90 8.19 7.06 -0.82
CA CYS A 90 8.48 7.01 -2.24
C CYS A 90 7.18 7.02 -3.03
N LYS A 91 6.99 8.00 -3.92
CA LYS A 91 5.79 8.09 -4.78
C LYS A 91 5.55 6.85 -5.63
N LYS A 92 6.60 6.06 -5.90
CA LYS A 92 6.52 4.81 -6.68
C LYS A 92 6.20 3.56 -5.85
N ARG A 93 6.19 3.67 -4.51
CA ARG A 93 5.84 2.58 -3.58
C ARG A 93 4.44 2.00 -3.81
N TYR A 94 3.50 2.85 -4.19
CA TYR A 94 2.08 2.49 -4.29
C TYR A 94 1.73 1.60 -5.49
N PHE A 95 2.65 1.39 -6.42
CA PHE A 95 2.43 0.50 -7.57
C PHE A 95 2.65 -0.99 -7.25
N THR A 96 3.28 -1.33 -6.11
CA THR A 96 3.79 -2.69 -5.86
C THR A 96 3.14 -3.45 -4.69
N ILE A 97 2.21 -2.86 -3.94
CA ILE A 97 1.56 -3.56 -2.82
C ILE A 97 0.20 -4.11 -3.30
N PRO A 98 0.02 -5.44 -3.41
CA PRO A 98 -1.31 -6.04 -3.41
C PRO A 98 -1.92 -5.87 -2.02
N ASP A 99 -3.20 -5.53 -1.98
CA ASP A 99 -3.97 -5.27 -0.77
C ASP A 99 -4.08 -6.54 0.10
N VAL A 100 -3.20 -6.67 1.11
CA VAL A 100 -3.13 -7.84 2.02
C VAL A 100 -4.35 -7.91 2.96
N ALA A 101 -5.25 -6.92 2.92
CA ALA A 101 -6.51 -6.93 3.66
C ALA A 101 -7.54 -8.00 3.18
N SER A 102 -7.22 -8.82 2.18
CA SER A 102 -8.19 -9.71 1.52
C SER A 102 -8.08 -11.21 1.85
N ILE A 103 -7.08 -11.68 2.62
CA ILE A 103 -6.77 -13.13 2.71
C ILE A 103 -7.32 -13.82 3.98
N ASN A 104 -7.94 -13.11 4.92
CA ASN A 104 -8.27 -13.71 6.23
C ASN A 104 -9.56 -14.56 6.35
N ASN A 105 -10.17 -15.05 5.27
CA ASN A 105 -11.47 -15.75 5.34
C ASN A 105 -11.49 -17.22 4.89
N ASN A 106 -10.38 -17.97 4.92
CA ASN A 106 -10.45 -19.43 4.69
C ASN A 106 -9.27 -20.22 5.30
N LYS A 107 -9.22 -20.35 6.63
CA LYS A 107 -8.20 -21.19 7.31
C LYS A 107 -8.62 -22.66 7.49
N ASP A 108 -9.91 -22.99 7.39
CA ASP A 108 -10.39 -24.30 7.84
C ASP A 108 -10.42 -25.38 6.73
N ALA A 109 -10.46 -24.99 5.45
CA ALA A 109 -10.48 -25.97 4.36
C ALA A 109 -9.09 -26.55 4.02
N SER A 110 -8.03 -25.75 4.10
CA SER A 110 -6.65 -26.16 3.74
C SER A 110 -6.00 -27.12 4.74
N MET A 111 -6.47 -27.14 5.99
CA MET A 111 -5.91 -28.01 7.04
C MET A 111 -6.42 -29.46 6.98
N SER A 112 -7.47 -29.75 6.21
CA SER A 112 -8.06 -31.09 6.10
C SER A 112 -7.34 -31.97 5.07
N LEU A 113 -6.90 -31.37 3.95
CA LEU A 113 -6.15 -32.05 2.88
C LEU A 113 -4.71 -32.40 3.30
N ILE A 114 -4.09 -31.57 4.14
CA ILE A 114 -2.73 -31.81 4.64
C ILE A 114 -2.69 -32.98 5.64
N LYS A 115 -3.78 -33.20 6.39
CA LYS A 115 -3.86 -34.29 7.38
C LYS A 115 -4.00 -35.68 6.77
N SER A 116 -4.62 -35.81 5.58
CA SER A 116 -4.82 -37.12 4.93
C SER A 116 -3.54 -37.67 4.30
N GLU A 117 -2.58 -36.82 3.95
CA GLU A 117 -1.31 -37.28 3.34
C GLU A 117 -0.28 -37.71 4.40
N ILE A 118 -0.32 -37.11 5.60
CA ILE A 118 0.62 -37.39 6.70
C ILE A 118 0.36 -38.76 7.35
N SER A 119 -0.86 -39.30 7.32
CA SER A 119 -1.16 -40.62 7.90
C SER A 119 -0.50 -41.79 7.19
N THR A 120 0.00 -41.60 5.96
CA THR A 120 0.58 -42.66 5.13
C THR A 120 2.08 -42.86 5.31
N PHE A 121 2.77 -41.99 6.07
CA PHE A 121 4.24 -41.96 6.14
C PHE A 121 4.88 -42.43 7.46
N ASN A 122 4.10 -42.81 8.48
CA ASN A 122 4.62 -43.02 9.84
C ASN A 122 5.22 -44.41 10.17
N ASN A 123 5.81 -45.14 9.21
CA ASN A 123 6.38 -46.48 9.47
C ASN A 123 7.91 -46.61 9.23
N ALA A 124 8.68 -45.53 9.32
CA ALA A 124 10.14 -45.62 9.41
C ALA A 124 10.69 -44.51 10.30
N GLY A 125 11.24 -44.87 11.46
CA GLY A 125 11.74 -43.94 12.46
C GLY A 125 12.93 -43.10 11.98
N PHE A 126 12.63 -41.94 11.39
CA PHE A 126 13.57 -40.86 11.06
C PHE A 126 13.04 -39.51 11.58
N ASN A 127 13.95 -38.61 11.92
CA ASN A 127 13.64 -37.29 12.46
C ASN A 127 13.08 -36.36 11.36
N PRO A 128 11.84 -35.83 11.45
CA PRO A 128 11.14 -35.18 10.32
C PRO A 128 11.64 -33.78 9.93
N GLU A 129 12.37 -33.09 10.80
CA GLU A 129 12.66 -31.65 10.60
C GLU A 129 13.85 -31.38 9.65
N ASP A 130 14.81 -32.29 9.55
CA ASP A 130 15.99 -32.14 8.69
C ASP A 130 15.74 -32.54 7.21
N LEU A 131 14.69 -33.32 6.94
CA LEU A 131 14.34 -33.82 5.61
C LEU A 131 13.41 -32.89 4.81
N VAL A 132 12.77 -31.92 5.49
CA VAL A 132 11.82 -30.99 4.86
C VAL A 132 12.55 -29.83 4.20
N TYR A 133 13.66 -29.34 4.76
CA TYR A 133 14.35 -28.15 4.27
C TYR A 133 15.31 -28.40 3.09
N GLU A 134 16.04 -29.51 3.09
CA GLU A 134 16.88 -29.95 1.94
C GLU A 134 16.00 -30.34 0.71
N ASN A 135 14.80 -30.87 0.95
CA ASN A 135 13.85 -31.16 -0.13
C ASN A 135 13.25 -29.89 -0.73
N ILE A 136 12.93 -28.85 0.04
CA ILE A 136 12.30 -27.64 -0.53
C ILE A 136 13.27 -26.87 -1.45
N TYR A 137 14.56 -26.79 -1.12
CA TYR A 137 15.55 -26.08 -1.96
C TYR A 137 16.00 -26.88 -3.18
N SER A 138 16.16 -28.20 -3.06
CA SER A 138 16.38 -29.07 -4.22
C SER A 138 15.14 -29.12 -5.11
N THR A 139 13.94 -29.06 -4.52
CA THR A 139 12.66 -28.96 -5.23
C THR A 139 12.55 -27.62 -5.97
N ILE A 140 12.72 -26.45 -5.33
CA ILE A 140 12.61 -25.13 -5.98
C ILE A 140 13.68 -24.92 -7.08
N LYS A 141 14.89 -25.46 -6.91
CA LYS A 141 15.94 -25.43 -7.95
C LYS A 141 15.72 -26.47 -9.06
N SER A 142 14.81 -27.43 -8.87
CA SER A 142 14.45 -28.49 -9.81
C SER A 142 13.02 -28.42 -10.37
N ILE A 143 12.16 -27.49 -9.96
CA ILE A 143 10.84 -27.27 -10.60
C ILE A 143 11.04 -26.55 -11.95
N ARG A 144 11.69 -27.24 -12.88
CA ARG A 144 11.46 -27.06 -14.31
C ARG A 144 10.21 -27.84 -14.70
N GLN A 145 9.12 -27.75 -13.97
CA GLN A 145 7.88 -28.46 -14.29
C GLN A 145 6.79 -27.45 -14.58
N CYS A 146 6.00 -27.72 -15.61
CA CYS A 146 4.86 -26.90 -15.96
C CYS A 146 3.79 -27.03 -14.89
N LEU A 147 3.31 -25.93 -14.33
CA LEU A 147 2.32 -25.96 -13.24
C LEU A 147 0.94 -26.51 -13.66
N SER A 148 0.68 -26.65 -14.96
CA SER A 148 -0.58 -27.17 -15.48
C SER A 148 -0.57 -28.68 -15.68
N CYS A 149 0.51 -29.23 -16.28
CA CYS A 149 0.59 -30.65 -16.63
C CYS A 149 1.72 -31.41 -15.92
N ASN A 150 2.44 -30.72 -15.04
CA ASN A 150 3.59 -31.21 -14.29
C ASN A 150 4.75 -31.78 -15.15
N THR A 151 4.73 -31.54 -16.46
CA THR A 151 5.76 -32.03 -17.38
C THR A 151 7.02 -31.18 -17.29
N GLN A 152 8.19 -31.81 -17.44
CA GLN A 152 9.48 -31.11 -17.43
C GLN A 152 9.59 -30.11 -18.60
N VAL A 153 10.08 -28.90 -18.30
CA VAL A 153 10.15 -27.74 -19.17
C VAL A 153 11.63 -27.41 -19.43
N THR A 154 12.01 -27.38 -20.69
CA THR A 154 13.34 -26.97 -21.14
C THR A 154 13.38 -25.45 -21.35
N SER A 155 14.58 -24.90 -21.52
CA SER A 155 14.76 -23.47 -21.85
C SER A 155 14.06 -23.05 -23.14
N SER A 156 13.84 -23.99 -24.08
CA SER A 156 13.22 -23.74 -25.38
C SER A 156 11.70 -23.84 -25.38
N ASN A 157 11.08 -24.42 -24.35
CA ASN A 157 9.63 -24.60 -24.27
C ASN A 157 8.99 -24.01 -23.00
N LYS A 158 9.72 -23.12 -22.30
CA LYS A 158 9.23 -22.41 -21.11
C LYS A 158 8.53 -21.11 -21.47
N ASN A 159 7.37 -20.90 -20.86
CA ASN A 159 6.73 -19.60 -20.73
C ASN A 159 6.67 -19.23 -19.25
N LEU A 160 6.99 -17.98 -18.95
CA LEU A 160 6.93 -17.44 -17.60
C LEU A 160 5.78 -16.44 -17.54
N CYS A 161 4.91 -16.55 -16.54
CA CYS A 161 3.99 -15.47 -16.24
C CYS A 161 4.75 -14.26 -15.65
N LEU A 162 4.06 -13.13 -15.49
CA LEU A 162 4.63 -11.91 -14.88
C LEU A 162 5.13 -12.10 -13.43
N PHE A 163 4.71 -13.17 -12.76
CA PHE A 163 5.16 -13.53 -11.40
C PHE A 163 6.19 -14.67 -11.38
N GLY A 164 6.72 -15.06 -12.54
CA GLY A 164 7.77 -16.08 -12.66
C GLY A 164 7.29 -17.54 -12.61
N HIS A 165 5.98 -17.80 -12.66
CA HIS A 165 5.45 -19.16 -12.71
C HIS A 165 5.65 -19.78 -14.10
N ILE A 166 6.08 -21.05 -14.13
CA ILE A 166 6.49 -21.76 -15.35
C ILE A 166 5.32 -22.55 -15.96
N SER A 167 5.12 -22.40 -17.27
CA SER A 167 4.23 -23.23 -18.09
C SER A 167 4.96 -23.72 -19.35
N CYS A 168 4.62 -24.92 -19.84
CA CYS A 168 5.18 -25.43 -21.10
C CYS A 168 4.41 -24.86 -22.30
N ASN A 169 5.02 -24.87 -23.50
CA ASN A 169 4.35 -24.41 -24.73
C ASN A 169 3.01 -25.11 -25.02
N ASN A 170 2.88 -26.40 -24.68
CA ASN A 170 1.65 -27.17 -24.92
C ASN A 170 0.53 -26.82 -23.92
N CYS A 171 0.88 -26.31 -22.75
CA CYS A 171 -0.06 -25.85 -21.72
C CYS A 171 -0.08 -24.32 -21.62
N LYS A 172 0.47 -23.62 -22.61
CA LYS A 172 0.37 -22.18 -22.74
C LYS A 172 -1.09 -21.84 -23.02
N GLN A 173 -1.84 -21.62 -21.96
CA GLN A 173 -3.15 -20.98 -22.01
C GLN A 173 -2.97 -19.47 -21.97
N ASP A 174 -4.04 -18.73 -22.23
CA ASP A 174 -4.01 -17.30 -22.00
C ASP A 174 -3.71 -17.00 -20.53
N MET A 175 -4.19 -17.83 -19.59
CA MET A 175 -4.01 -17.66 -18.13
C MET A 175 -3.02 -18.66 -17.49
N CYS A 176 -2.17 -18.16 -16.60
CA CYS A 176 -1.35 -18.93 -15.68
C CYS A 176 -2.20 -19.63 -14.63
N VAL A 177 -2.08 -20.94 -14.48
CA VAL A 177 -2.86 -21.74 -13.50
C VAL A 177 -2.59 -21.35 -12.05
N ALA A 178 -1.35 -20.97 -11.72
CA ALA A 178 -0.99 -20.58 -10.34
C ALA A 178 -1.46 -19.17 -9.97
N CYS A 179 -1.47 -18.23 -10.93
CA CYS A 179 -1.84 -16.84 -10.66
C CYS A 179 -3.27 -16.48 -11.08
N VAL A 180 -3.87 -17.31 -11.94
CA VAL A 180 -5.07 -17.00 -12.71
C VAL A 180 -4.89 -15.68 -13.50
N LYS A 181 -3.72 -15.48 -14.11
CA LYS A 181 -3.36 -14.23 -14.82
C LYS A 181 -2.73 -14.47 -16.17
N ASN A 182 -2.94 -13.56 -17.11
CA ASN A 182 -2.54 -13.81 -18.49
C ASN A 182 -1.02 -13.90 -18.72
N LEU A 183 -0.59 -14.81 -19.59
CA LEU A 183 0.81 -15.14 -19.90
C LEU A 183 1.42 -14.28 -21.02
N ASP A 184 0.60 -13.67 -21.88
CA ASP A 184 1.06 -12.98 -23.09
C ASP A 184 1.37 -11.49 -22.87
N GLY A 185 1.06 -10.92 -21.69
CA GLY A 185 1.21 -9.49 -21.38
C GLY A 185 0.28 -8.55 -22.16
N ASN A 186 -0.30 -9.01 -23.26
CA ASN A 186 -1.18 -8.27 -24.15
C ASN A 186 -2.67 -8.53 -23.87
N SER A 187 -2.99 -9.62 -23.17
CA SER A 187 -4.37 -9.92 -22.84
C SER A 187 -4.90 -8.92 -21.82
N ARG A 188 -6.09 -8.39 -22.13
CA ARG A 188 -6.82 -7.51 -21.24
C ARG A 188 -7.57 -8.31 -20.18
N ILE A 189 -7.58 -7.78 -18.97
CA ILE A 189 -8.22 -8.37 -17.79
C ILE A 189 -9.45 -7.53 -17.46
N ALA A 190 -10.59 -8.18 -17.28
CA ALA A 190 -11.79 -7.49 -16.84
C ALA A 190 -11.61 -6.90 -15.43
N CYS A 191 -12.18 -5.73 -15.19
CA CYS A 191 -12.19 -5.14 -13.86
C CYS A 191 -12.83 -6.08 -12.82
N LYS A 192 -12.30 -6.07 -11.58
CA LYS A 192 -12.88 -6.82 -10.44
C LYS A 192 -14.36 -6.48 -10.18
N ASN A 193 -14.80 -5.30 -10.60
CA ASN A 193 -16.16 -4.81 -10.44
C ASN A 193 -17.01 -5.02 -11.72
N ALA A 194 -16.60 -5.91 -12.64
CA ALA A 194 -17.36 -6.17 -13.86
C ALA A 194 -18.78 -6.68 -13.58
N SER A 195 -18.95 -7.50 -12.54
CA SER A 195 -20.28 -7.94 -12.06
C SER A 195 -21.15 -6.82 -11.51
N LYS A 196 -20.57 -5.65 -11.22
CA LYS A 196 -21.28 -4.44 -10.74
C LYS A 196 -21.52 -3.42 -11.86
N GLY A 197 -21.12 -3.73 -13.09
CA GLY A 197 -21.33 -2.88 -14.26
C GLY A 197 -20.08 -2.28 -14.89
N CYS A 198 -18.89 -2.52 -14.32
CA CYS A 198 -17.66 -2.02 -14.94
C CYS A 198 -17.28 -2.82 -16.19
N GLN A 199 -17.37 -2.21 -17.37
CA GLN A 199 -17.09 -2.89 -18.65
C GLN A 199 -15.62 -2.77 -19.09
N GLU A 200 -14.74 -2.20 -18.27
CA GLU A 200 -13.35 -1.98 -18.65
C GLU A 200 -12.55 -3.29 -18.71
N LEU A 201 -11.79 -3.42 -19.81
CA LEU A 201 -10.81 -4.47 -20.07
C LEU A 201 -9.42 -3.83 -20.07
N LEU A 202 -8.58 -4.20 -19.12
CA LEU A 202 -7.38 -3.46 -18.73
C LEU A 202 -6.11 -4.27 -18.99
N TYR A 203 -5.03 -3.62 -19.40
CA TYR A 203 -3.72 -4.27 -19.35
C TYR A 203 -3.27 -4.48 -17.91
N GLN A 204 -2.41 -5.48 -17.67
CA GLN A 204 -1.94 -5.80 -16.32
C GLN A 204 -1.24 -4.60 -15.62
N SER A 205 -0.59 -3.72 -16.38
CA SER A 205 -0.01 -2.45 -15.89
C SER A 205 -1.06 -1.49 -15.34
N ASP A 206 -2.26 -1.51 -15.92
CA ASP A 206 -3.31 -0.51 -15.68
C ASP A 206 -4.30 -0.98 -14.62
N VAL A 207 -4.33 -2.29 -14.33
CA VAL A 207 -5.23 -2.87 -13.31
C VAL A 207 -5.08 -2.18 -11.96
N GLY A 208 -3.85 -1.87 -11.52
CA GLY A 208 -3.63 -1.19 -10.25
C GLY A 208 -4.26 0.21 -10.24
N PHE A 209 -3.95 1.01 -11.26
CA PHE A 209 -4.49 2.35 -11.41
C PHE A 209 -6.03 2.35 -11.53
N HIS A 210 -6.59 1.51 -12.41
CA HIS A 210 -8.04 1.40 -12.55
C HIS A 210 -8.70 0.89 -11.28
N ARG A 211 -8.12 -0.11 -10.59
CA ARG A 211 -8.68 -0.64 -9.34
C ARG A 211 -8.91 0.45 -8.31
N ASP A 212 -8.05 1.46 -8.25
CA ASP A 212 -8.14 2.56 -7.29
C ASP A 212 -9.06 3.69 -7.80
N ASN A 213 -9.35 3.72 -9.11
CA ASN A 213 -10.14 4.76 -9.78
C ASN A 213 -11.50 4.29 -10.32
N CYS A 214 -11.82 3.00 -10.21
CA CYS A 214 -13.06 2.42 -10.70
C CYS A 214 -14.26 3.05 -9.99
N GLU A 215 -15.18 3.66 -10.74
CA GLU A 215 -16.40 4.28 -10.22
C GLU A 215 -17.36 3.27 -9.55
N PHE A 216 -17.22 2.00 -9.88
CA PHE A 216 -17.98 0.88 -9.31
C PHE A 216 -17.36 0.34 -8.00
N ASN A 217 -16.30 0.96 -7.50
CA ASN A 217 -15.79 0.63 -6.18
C ASN A 217 -16.83 0.93 -5.09
N GLN A 218 -16.89 0.03 -4.12
CA GLN A 218 -17.71 0.26 -2.94
C GLN A 218 -16.93 1.04 -1.90
N ILE A 219 -17.50 2.17 -1.50
CA ILE A 219 -16.95 3.08 -0.50
C ILE A 219 -17.75 2.90 0.79
N ALA A 220 -17.05 2.79 1.91
CA ALA A 220 -17.69 2.72 3.22
C ALA A 220 -18.34 4.06 3.58
N CYS A 221 -19.50 4.00 4.24
CA CYS A 221 -20.15 5.21 4.71
C CYS A 221 -19.22 5.99 5.66
N PRO A 222 -18.99 7.31 5.46
CA PRO A 222 -18.09 8.08 6.30
C PRO A 222 -18.66 8.43 7.69
N ILE A 223 -19.93 8.09 7.96
CA ILE A 223 -20.61 8.38 9.22
C ILE A 223 -20.31 7.27 10.23
N ASN A 224 -19.84 7.66 11.43
CA ASN A 224 -19.55 6.73 12.52
C ASN A 224 -20.75 5.83 12.84
N LYS A 225 -20.50 4.54 13.07
CA LYS A 225 -21.49 3.48 13.34
C LYS A 225 -22.36 3.10 12.14
N CYS A 226 -21.99 3.48 10.92
CA CYS A 226 -22.61 2.98 9.69
C CYS A 226 -21.61 2.09 8.94
N ASP A 227 -21.75 0.77 9.07
CA ASP A 227 -20.80 -0.20 8.49
C ASP A 227 -21.12 -0.58 7.03
N LYS A 228 -22.12 0.07 6.43
CA LYS A 228 -22.55 -0.21 5.06
C LYS A 228 -21.55 0.36 4.04
N LYS A 229 -21.41 -0.35 2.92
CA LYS A 229 -20.58 0.05 1.77
C LYS A 229 -21.46 0.15 0.53
N PHE A 230 -21.20 1.15 -0.31
CA PHE A 230 -22.05 1.50 -1.44
C PHE A 230 -21.22 1.90 -2.65
N MET A 231 -21.74 1.71 -3.87
CA MET A 231 -21.18 2.40 -5.02
C MET A 231 -21.36 3.92 -4.85
N PHE A 232 -20.54 4.74 -5.52
CA PHE A 232 -20.54 6.19 -5.32
C PHE A 232 -21.94 6.84 -5.43
N ASN A 233 -22.70 6.50 -6.48
CA ASN A 233 -24.06 7.03 -6.70
C ASN A 233 -25.05 6.58 -5.61
N GLU A 234 -24.92 5.35 -5.15
CA GLU A 234 -25.74 4.79 -4.07
C GLU A 234 -25.40 5.42 -2.72
N LEU A 235 -24.12 5.72 -2.48
CA LEU A 235 -23.64 6.34 -1.25
C LEU A 235 -24.26 7.72 -1.06
N MET A 236 -24.36 8.52 -2.12
CA MET A 236 -24.97 9.85 -2.07
C MET A 236 -26.44 9.77 -1.66
N SER A 237 -27.19 8.84 -2.25
CA SER A 237 -28.59 8.59 -1.92
C SER A 237 -28.74 8.07 -0.48
N HIS A 238 -27.86 7.15 -0.06
CA HIS A 238 -27.83 6.64 1.29
C HIS A 238 -27.60 7.76 2.33
N LEU A 239 -26.62 8.63 2.11
CA LEU A 239 -26.31 9.76 2.99
C LEU A 239 -27.51 10.72 3.12
N ARG A 240 -28.13 11.09 2.00
CA ARG A 240 -29.32 11.97 2.00
C ARG A 240 -30.51 11.35 2.72
N ASN A 241 -30.73 10.05 2.58
CA ASN A 241 -31.93 9.40 3.13
C ASN A 241 -31.78 8.91 4.58
N ASN A 242 -30.56 8.55 5.00
CA ASN A 242 -30.32 7.90 6.30
C ASN A 242 -29.49 8.76 7.26
N HIS A 243 -28.83 9.81 6.76
CA HIS A 243 -27.90 10.64 7.51
C HIS A 243 -28.07 12.14 7.20
N ALA A 244 -29.27 12.58 6.82
CA ALA A 244 -29.58 13.96 6.47
C ALA A 244 -29.17 14.97 7.56
N ASP A 245 -29.28 14.57 8.83
CA ASP A 245 -28.94 15.34 10.03
C ASP A 245 -27.42 15.46 10.28
N LYS A 246 -26.60 14.66 9.59
CA LYS A 246 -25.15 14.55 9.82
C LYS A 246 -24.31 14.98 8.63
N ILE A 247 -24.94 15.46 7.56
CA ILE A 247 -24.28 15.91 6.34
C ILE A 247 -24.50 17.41 6.12
N PHE A 248 -23.55 18.03 5.44
CA PHE A 248 -23.61 19.42 5.01
C PHE A 248 -23.78 19.47 3.50
N VAL A 249 -24.92 19.95 3.01
CA VAL A 249 -25.17 20.14 1.56
C VAL A 249 -24.83 21.57 1.17
N THR A 250 -23.54 21.88 1.24
CA THR A 250 -22.95 23.20 0.97
C THR A 250 -21.48 23.00 0.59
N ASN A 251 -20.90 23.93 -0.15
CA ASN A 251 -19.45 23.98 -0.37
C ASN A 251 -18.72 24.87 0.65
N GLU A 252 -19.43 25.56 1.54
CA GLU A 252 -18.89 26.48 2.53
C GLU A 252 -19.55 26.24 3.89
N LEU A 253 -18.74 26.19 4.97
CA LEU A 253 -19.22 26.00 6.33
C LEU A 253 -18.47 26.88 7.31
N MET A 254 -19.20 27.81 7.92
CA MET A 254 -18.76 28.51 9.12
C MET A 254 -19.19 27.74 10.37
N LYS A 255 -18.23 27.28 11.17
CA LYS A 255 -18.50 26.51 12.40
C LYS A 255 -17.53 26.86 13.51
N ASN A 256 -18.08 27.01 14.73
CA ASN A 256 -17.27 27.05 15.93
C ASN A 256 -16.78 25.64 16.29
N MET A 257 -15.46 25.44 16.28
CA MET A 257 -14.86 24.12 16.49
C MET A 257 -14.67 23.81 17.98
N SER A 258 -14.86 22.55 18.36
CA SER A 258 -14.64 22.07 19.74
C SER A 258 -13.19 21.60 19.95
N HIS A 259 -12.81 21.36 21.20
CA HIS A 259 -11.51 20.76 21.58
C HIS A 259 -11.52 19.22 21.48
N LYS A 260 -12.18 18.68 20.45
CA LYS A 260 -12.30 17.25 20.20
C LYS A 260 -12.28 17.00 18.71
N ASP A 261 -11.72 15.86 18.32
CA ASP A 261 -11.71 15.44 16.93
C ASP A 261 -13.13 15.29 16.40
N GLN A 262 -13.33 15.68 15.15
CA GLN A 262 -14.64 15.63 14.50
C GLN A 262 -14.50 15.12 13.06
N ILE A 263 -15.54 14.46 12.60
CA ILE A 263 -15.72 14.09 11.20
C ILE A 263 -16.93 14.87 10.69
N LEU A 264 -16.72 15.64 9.63
CA LEU A 264 -17.78 16.35 8.91
C LEU A 264 -17.90 15.74 7.52
N VAL A 265 -19.11 15.62 7.01
CA VAL A 265 -19.36 15.06 5.69
C VAL A 265 -20.09 16.09 4.84
N PHE A 266 -19.51 16.43 3.70
CA PHE A 266 -20.02 17.42 2.76
C PHE A 266 -20.53 16.75 1.50
N ILE A 267 -21.62 17.28 0.96
CA ILE A 267 -22.09 17.00 -0.39
C ILE A 267 -22.14 18.32 -1.16
N CYS A 268 -21.22 18.51 -2.10
CA CYS A 268 -21.15 19.67 -2.99
C CYS A 268 -20.48 19.28 -4.31
N HIS A 269 -20.68 20.06 -5.38
CA HIS A 269 -20.12 19.77 -6.72
C HIS A 269 -20.40 18.33 -7.20
N ASP A 270 -21.62 17.85 -6.94
CA ASP A 270 -22.06 16.46 -7.20
C ASP A 270 -21.11 15.38 -6.65
N SER A 271 -20.47 15.71 -5.52
CA SER A 271 -19.37 14.97 -4.93
C SER A 271 -19.52 14.85 -3.41
N ILE A 272 -18.85 13.86 -2.83
CA ILE A 272 -18.88 13.59 -1.39
C ILE A 272 -17.48 13.80 -0.83
N PHE A 273 -17.39 14.59 0.24
CA PHE A 273 -16.14 14.88 0.92
C PHE A 273 -16.24 14.54 2.41
N LYS A 274 -15.19 13.92 2.95
CA LYS A 274 -15.02 13.66 4.37
C LYS A 274 -13.95 14.62 4.90
N CYS A 275 -14.35 15.56 5.74
CA CYS A 275 -13.43 16.45 6.44
C CYS A 275 -13.13 15.88 7.82
N LEU A 276 -11.85 15.65 8.09
CA LEU A 276 -11.31 15.22 9.36
C LEU A 276 -10.72 16.44 10.06
N TYR A 277 -11.19 16.72 11.27
CA TYR A 277 -10.66 17.76 12.14
C TYR A 277 -9.98 17.09 13.33
N TYR A 278 -8.71 17.41 13.53
CA TYR A 278 -7.90 16.93 14.64
C TYR A 278 -7.51 18.09 15.55
N TYR A 279 -7.75 17.91 16.86
CA TYR A 279 -7.37 18.89 17.88
C TYR A 279 -6.19 18.36 18.70
N TYR A 280 -4.98 18.80 18.34
CA TYR A 280 -3.77 18.44 19.06
C TYR A 280 -3.50 19.38 20.23
N VAL A 281 -2.46 19.09 21.03
CA VAL A 281 -2.05 19.95 22.13
C VAL A 281 -1.55 21.30 21.62
N THR A 282 -0.76 21.30 20.54
CA THR A 282 -0.06 22.48 20.02
C THR A 282 -0.67 23.05 18.74
N SER A 283 -1.54 22.33 18.06
CA SER A 283 -2.09 22.74 16.77
C SER A 283 -3.50 22.22 16.55
N VAL A 284 -4.14 22.71 15.49
CA VAL A 284 -5.35 22.13 14.92
C VAL A 284 -5.09 21.80 13.46
N GLU A 285 -5.57 20.65 13.00
CA GLU A 285 -5.35 20.17 11.63
C GLU A 285 -6.67 19.79 10.97
N LEU A 286 -6.81 20.18 9.69
CA LEU A 286 -7.94 19.81 8.85
C LEU A 286 -7.46 19.09 7.60
N LEU A 287 -8.07 17.93 7.34
CA LEU A 287 -7.83 17.13 6.15
C LEU A 287 -9.16 16.88 5.44
N VAL A 288 -9.28 17.27 4.18
CA VAL A 288 -10.45 16.99 3.35
C VAL A 288 -10.14 15.85 2.38
N VAL A 289 -10.95 14.80 2.45
CA VAL A 289 -10.83 13.59 1.64
C VAL A 289 -11.99 13.50 0.65
N TYR A 290 -11.69 13.42 -0.63
CA TYR A 290 -12.66 13.13 -1.68
C TYR A 290 -13.00 11.64 -1.72
N LEU A 291 -14.29 11.31 -1.59
CA LEU A 291 -14.79 9.93 -1.59
C LEU A 291 -15.25 9.51 -2.98
N GLY A 292 -14.32 9.27 -3.89
CA GLY A 292 -14.59 8.83 -5.27
C GLY A 292 -13.32 8.43 -6.04
N PRO A 293 -13.34 8.37 -7.37
CA PRO A 293 -12.15 8.07 -8.17
C PRO A 293 -10.94 8.98 -7.83
N CYS A 294 -9.77 8.41 -7.55
CA CYS A 294 -8.58 9.17 -7.15
C CYS A 294 -8.17 10.27 -8.15
N VAL A 295 -8.38 10.06 -9.45
CA VAL A 295 -8.11 11.06 -10.50
C VAL A 295 -8.93 12.32 -10.32
N LYS A 296 -10.21 12.18 -9.92
CA LYS A 296 -11.10 13.33 -9.70
C LYS A 296 -10.77 14.11 -8.45
N ALA A 297 -10.09 13.50 -7.46
CA ALA A 297 -9.67 14.21 -6.25
C ALA A 297 -8.75 15.42 -6.56
N GLN A 298 -7.99 15.34 -7.67
CA GLN A 298 -7.07 16.39 -8.11
C GLN A 298 -7.80 17.62 -8.66
N GLU A 299 -9.08 17.48 -9.04
CA GLU A 299 -9.94 18.60 -9.46
C GLU A 299 -10.43 19.44 -8.28
N PHE A 300 -10.15 19.03 -7.03
CA PHE A 300 -10.67 19.68 -5.85
C PHE A 300 -9.57 20.17 -4.92
N SER A 301 -9.81 21.33 -4.34
CA SER A 301 -9.03 21.88 -3.25
C SER A 301 -9.96 22.35 -2.13
N PHE A 302 -9.37 22.60 -0.97
CA PHE A 302 -10.10 23.20 0.13
C PHE A 302 -9.29 24.35 0.72
N GLU A 303 -10.03 25.31 1.26
CA GLU A 303 -9.52 26.52 1.84
C GLU A 303 -10.10 26.65 3.24
N VAL A 304 -9.23 26.90 4.21
CA VAL A 304 -9.59 27.08 5.61
C VAL A 304 -9.21 28.50 6.02
N THR A 305 -10.20 29.25 6.46
CA THR A 305 -10.03 30.57 7.05
C THR A 305 -10.37 30.49 8.53
N VAL A 306 -9.45 30.95 9.38
CA VAL A 306 -9.66 31.05 10.83
C VAL A 306 -9.57 32.53 11.21
N GLU A 307 -10.62 33.04 11.85
CA GLU A 307 -10.64 34.43 12.35
C GLU A 307 -10.23 34.46 13.82
N VAL A 308 -9.16 35.22 14.10
CA VAL A 308 -8.59 35.39 15.43
C VAL A 308 -8.36 36.89 15.64
N ASN A 309 -9.11 37.51 16.55
CA ASN A 309 -8.97 38.93 16.89
C ASN A 309 -9.03 39.87 15.68
N LYS A 310 -10.00 39.66 14.77
CA LYS A 310 -10.15 40.39 13.50
C LYS A 310 -9.02 40.17 12.48
N LYS A 311 -8.02 39.34 12.77
CA LYS A 311 -7.05 38.84 11.80
C LYS A 311 -7.57 37.54 11.21
N GLN A 312 -7.50 37.43 9.89
CA GLN A 312 -7.85 36.20 9.18
C GLN A 312 -6.58 35.46 8.79
N LEU A 313 -6.48 34.20 9.22
CA LEU A 313 -5.44 33.27 8.78
C LEU A 313 -6.06 32.35 7.75
N LYS A 314 -5.46 32.30 6.56
CA LYS A 314 -6.02 31.61 5.40
C LYS A 314 -5.00 30.64 4.83
N LYS A 315 -5.38 29.37 4.69
CA LYS A 315 -4.53 28.31 4.13
C LYS A 315 -5.35 27.47 3.13
N LYS A 316 -4.74 27.10 2.00
CA LYS A 316 -5.37 26.33 0.90
C LYS A 316 -4.54 25.08 0.61
N LEU A 317 -5.19 23.95 0.37
CA LEU A 317 -4.55 22.68 0.04
C LEU A 317 -5.43 21.83 -0.89
N GLY A 318 -4.84 20.92 -1.67
CA GLY A 318 -5.59 19.96 -2.49
C GLY A 318 -6.32 18.92 -1.64
N CYS A 319 -7.47 18.44 -2.12
CA CYS A 319 -8.19 17.34 -1.47
C CYS A 319 -7.42 16.02 -1.59
N ALA A 320 -7.40 15.24 -0.51
CA ALA A 320 -6.80 13.90 -0.51
C ALA A 320 -7.72 12.88 -1.21
N ASN A 321 -7.14 11.84 -1.81
CA ASN A 321 -7.91 10.69 -2.28
C ASN A 321 -8.21 9.73 -1.12
N TRP A 322 -9.37 9.07 -1.15
CA TRP A 322 -9.80 8.17 -0.08
C TRP A 322 -8.98 6.88 0.06
N ASN A 323 -8.22 6.47 -0.97
CA ASN A 323 -7.39 5.27 -0.90
C ASN A 323 -6.07 5.50 -0.14
N ASN A 324 -5.57 6.74 -0.09
CA ASN A 324 -4.26 7.07 0.48
C ASN A 324 -4.29 8.27 1.43
N TYR A 325 -5.46 8.64 1.98
CA TYR A 325 -5.57 9.83 2.83
C TYR A 325 -4.75 9.73 4.13
N MET A 326 -4.41 8.52 4.60
CA MET A 326 -3.55 8.31 5.77
C MET A 326 -2.14 8.89 5.60
N LEU A 327 -1.75 9.23 4.36
CA LEU A 327 -0.44 9.77 4.00
C LEU A 327 -0.54 11.19 3.44
N ALA A 328 -1.76 11.74 3.38
CA ALA A 328 -1.99 13.09 2.92
C ALA A 328 -1.74 14.10 4.04
N SER A 329 -1.14 15.24 3.71
CA SER A 329 -1.00 16.35 4.64
C SER A 329 -2.33 17.08 4.81
N GLY A 330 -2.63 17.54 6.03
CA GLY A 330 -3.71 18.49 6.29
C GLY A 330 -3.22 19.95 6.30
N VAL A 331 -4.18 20.86 6.35
CA VAL A 331 -3.93 22.25 6.72
C VAL A 331 -3.82 22.33 8.24
N SER A 332 -2.66 22.75 8.74
CA SER A 332 -2.40 22.87 10.17
C SER A 332 -2.23 24.33 10.61
N PHE A 333 -2.79 24.70 11.76
CA PHE A 333 -2.60 26.00 12.41
C PHE A 333 -1.99 25.77 13.79
N ASP A 334 -0.84 26.40 14.07
CA ASP A 334 -0.24 26.36 15.40
C ASP A 334 -1.11 27.18 16.35
N LYS A 335 -1.39 26.68 17.56
CA LYS A 335 -2.19 27.41 18.54
C LYS A 335 -1.54 28.71 18.97
N LYS A 336 -0.22 28.86 18.85
CA LYS A 336 0.46 30.15 19.04
C LYS A 336 0.03 31.18 18.00
N GLU A 337 -0.28 30.74 16.77
CA GLU A 337 -0.87 31.63 15.74
C GLU A 337 -2.31 32.00 16.08
N LEU A 338 -3.00 31.16 16.87
CA LEU A 338 -4.39 31.34 17.27
C LEU A 338 -4.55 32.10 18.60
N GLN A 339 -3.52 32.14 19.43
CA GLN A 339 -3.53 32.80 20.74
C GLN A 339 -3.23 34.29 20.59
N ASN A 340 -3.96 35.11 21.35
CA ASN A 340 -3.62 36.52 21.50
C ASN A 340 -2.49 36.67 22.53
N ASP A 341 -1.76 37.79 22.49
CA ASP A 341 -0.78 38.15 23.54
C ASP A 341 -1.43 38.25 24.94
N GLN A 342 -2.75 38.45 24.97
CA GLN A 342 -3.57 38.34 26.17
C GLN A 342 -3.94 36.86 26.36
N GLN A 343 -3.34 36.21 27.36
CA GLN A 343 -3.41 34.78 27.75
C GLN A 343 -4.81 34.16 27.99
N GLU A 344 -5.88 34.65 27.37
CA GLU A 344 -7.17 33.98 27.42
C GLU A 344 -7.09 32.63 26.70
N LYS A 345 -7.40 31.56 27.43
CA LYS A 345 -7.55 30.21 26.86
C LYS A 345 -8.57 30.31 25.71
N LEU A 346 -8.13 30.05 24.48
CA LEU A 346 -9.04 29.81 23.35
C LEU A 346 -10.03 28.74 23.77
N SER A 347 -11.25 29.15 24.09
CA SER A 347 -12.32 28.22 24.41
C SER A 347 -13.07 27.81 23.14
N LYS A 348 -13.08 28.68 22.12
CA LYS A 348 -13.70 28.48 20.80
C LYS A 348 -13.02 29.39 19.77
N PHE A 349 -12.89 28.90 18.53
CA PHE A 349 -12.58 29.74 17.37
C PHE A 349 -13.55 29.40 16.22
N ALA A 350 -13.86 30.41 15.42
CA ALA A 350 -14.68 30.25 14.23
C ALA A 350 -13.78 29.80 13.07
N LEU A 351 -14.18 28.72 12.41
CA LEU A 351 -13.52 28.18 11.24
C LEU A 351 -14.49 28.27 10.07
N ASP A 352 -14.02 28.85 8.97
CA ASP A 352 -14.68 28.85 7.67
C ASP A 352 -13.95 27.88 6.73
N LEU A 353 -14.64 26.81 6.33
CA LEU A 353 -14.13 25.79 5.42
C LEU A 353 -14.85 25.89 4.09
N LYS A 354 -14.08 26.05 3.00
CA LYS A 354 -14.60 26.11 1.63
C LYS A 354 -13.99 25.03 0.75
N ILE A 355 -14.84 24.27 0.05
CA ILE A 355 -14.45 23.26 -0.94
C ILE A 355 -14.59 23.87 -2.33
N LEU A 356 -13.48 23.87 -3.06
CA LEU A 356 -13.32 24.50 -4.38
C LEU A 356 -13.14 23.42 -5.44
N ARG A 357 -13.67 23.67 -6.64
CA ARG A 357 -13.36 22.91 -7.84
C ARG A 357 -12.39 23.74 -8.68
N GLU A 358 -11.23 23.17 -8.99
CA GLU A 358 -10.26 23.76 -9.91
C GLU A 358 -10.75 23.47 -11.34
N ASN A 359 -10.83 24.51 -12.18
CA ASN A 359 -11.28 24.41 -13.57
C ASN A 359 -10.15 24.07 -14.53
#